data_AF-A0A0D6QVU4-F1
#
_entry.id   AF-A0A0D6QVU4-F1
#
_cell.length_a   1.000
_cell.length_b   1.000
_cell.length_c   1.000
_cell.angle_alpha   90.00
_cell.angle_beta   90.00
_cell.angle_gamma   90.00
#
_symmetry.space_group_name_H-M   'P 1'
#
loop_
_entity.id
_entity.type
_entity.pdbx_description
1 polymer ?
#
loop_
_entity_poly.entity_id
_entity_poly.type
_entity_poly.pdbx_seq_one_letter_code
_entity_poly.pdbx_strand_id
1 'polypeptide(L)'
;MGMKTAQDRVKLNVGGKEFVTSRATLERAGRDSMLGAMIHPDWNSAEQDEYFLDRNPAYFSVLLDFLRTGELYIPPAMSEKALYREALYYGLIERVHTSRWGCLDGNRTEHAASVRGRATGDGTAIRADGDGGCCVAHGAMVHVYEWTMDELSPLSLDYHTVNDAGFLNPHRLVICTCASVDKPGRGGMAAFNTRTGKIEHRFQLCHRGERTNFTAGALAAGDGHVYASCRGRTQDYGLGAWDQTTGHLVDFLSEADGDYSGLGDAGKLQWLPKTKLLLVSTLYPRIDRGHVSLVDFRSGHVVWSWAESAPPLNEKVVLDTVAMEDCNALCVVNQYDNIGFVDMRTNGSHVKWSLRNRPGKTSDVEERCYAKLASSGTQLFCSSNGGINVLCAPDWVLTSQLHDKGGGGISDIAVGGDRLFVLHNDENLFDVWQTPMANIVNGWSQDEYYQH
;
A
#
# COMPACT_ATOMS: atom_id res chain seq x y z
N MET A 1 -21.01 27.13 -47.82
CA MET A 1 -20.24 25.89 -48.07
C MET A 1 -18.79 26.16 -47.69
N GLY A 2 -18.37 25.73 -46.50
CA GLY A 2 -16.97 25.76 -46.08
C GLY A 2 -16.58 24.33 -45.76
N MET A 3 -15.79 23.70 -46.64
CA MET A 3 -15.26 22.35 -46.44
C MET A 3 -14.31 22.39 -45.23
N LYS A 4 -14.66 21.71 -44.14
CA LYS A 4 -13.71 21.40 -43.06
C LYS A 4 -12.81 20.26 -43.52
N THR A 5 -11.52 20.55 -43.50
CA THR A 5 -10.40 19.81 -44.08
C THR A 5 -10.15 18.47 -43.41
N ALA A 6 -9.57 17.53 -44.17
CA ALA A 6 -9.15 16.19 -43.79
C ALA A 6 -8.04 16.13 -42.70
N GLN A 7 -7.71 17.25 -42.04
CA GLN A 7 -6.56 17.41 -41.14
C GLN A 7 -6.78 16.87 -39.70
N ASP A 8 -7.98 16.39 -39.38
CA ASP A 8 -8.31 15.90 -38.02
C ASP A 8 -8.25 14.37 -37.89
N ARG A 9 -7.96 13.65 -38.99
CA ARG A 9 -7.84 12.18 -39.00
C ARG A 9 -6.38 11.77 -39.13
N VAL A 10 -5.98 10.78 -38.35
CA VAL A 10 -4.64 10.18 -38.36
C VAL A 10 -4.78 8.71 -38.76
N LYS A 11 -3.96 8.27 -39.72
CA LYS A 11 -3.86 6.85 -40.11
C LYS A 11 -2.65 6.21 -39.44
N LEU A 12 -2.87 5.10 -38.76
CA LEU A 12 -1.85 4.31 -38.10
C LEU A 12 -1.91 2.89 -38.67
N ASN A 13 -0.79 2.33 -39.07
CA ASN A 13 -0.68 0.96 -39.51
C ASN A 13 0.09 0.17 -38.46
N VAL A 14 -0.62 -0.67 -37.70
CA VAL A 14 -0.03 -1.41 -36.59
C VAL A 14 0.12 -2.88 -36.98
N GLY A 15 1.36 -3.33 -37.17
CA GLY A 15 1.66 -4.71 -37.57
C GLY A 15 0.96 -5.15 -38.87
N GLY A 16 0.70 -4.22 -39.79
CA GLY A 16 0.02 -4.47 -41.06
C GLY A 16 -1.49 -4.22 -41.06
N LYS A 17 -2.10 -3.84 -39.92
CA LYS A 17 -3.52 -3.47 -39.84
C LYS A 17 -3.69 -1.95 -39.77
N GLU A 18 -4.50 -1.40 -40.67
CA GLU A 18 -4.84 0.02 -40.67
C GLU A 18 -5.85 0.38 -39.56
N PHE A 19 -5.56 1.47 -38.87
CA PHE A 19 -6.40 2.13 -37.89
C PHE A 19 -6.53 3.60 -38.29
N VAL A 20 -7.76 4.09 -38.32
CA VAL A 20 -8.02 5.52 -38.51
C VAL A 20 -8.66 6.09 -37.26
N THR A 21 -8.09 7.15 -36.72
CA THR A 21 -8.58 7.81 -35.51
C THR A 21 -8.49 9.33 -35.64
N SER A 22 -9.04 10.05 -34.66
CA SER A 22 -8.92 11.51 -34.63
C SER A 22 -7.62 11.95 -33.95
N ARG A 23 -7.10 13.12 -34.32
CA ARG A 23 -5.98 13.74 -33.62
C ARG A 23 -6.29 13.91 -32.13
N ALA A 24 -7.49 14.38 -31.81
CA ALA A 24 -7.98 14.52 -30.43
C ALA A 24 -7.93 13.21 -29.62
N THR A 25 -8.17 12.05 -30.24
CA THR A 25 -8.05 10.74 -29.57
C THR A 25 -6.60 10.46 -29.16
N LEU A 26 -5.63 10.76 -30.01
CA LEU A 26 -4.21 10.55 -29.70
C LEU A 26 -3.70 11.62 -28.72
N GLU A 27 -4.24 12.83 -28.74
CA GLU A 27 -3.92 13.87 -27.75
C GLU A 27 -4.32 13.46 -26.33
N ARG A 28 -5.40 12.67 -26.17
CA ARG A 28 -5.79 12.09 -24.88
C ARG A 28 -4.74 11.14 -24.30
N ALA A 29 -3.80 10.65 -25.10
CA ALA A 29 -2.67 9.88 -24.60
C ALA A 29 -1.71 10.73 -23.74
N GLY A 30 -1.74 12.06 -23.89
CA GLY A 30 -0.82 12.99 -23.22
C GLY A 30 0.45 13.25 -24.05
N ARG A 31 1.03 14.44 -23.90
CA ARG A 31 2.21 14.86 -24.70
C ARG A 31 3.48 14.08 -24.36
N ASP A 32 3.51 13.50 -23.18
CA ASP A 32 4.55 12.63 -22.62
C ASP A 32 4.45 11.18 -23.13
N SER A 33 3.33 10.80 -23.76
CA SER A 33 3.17 9.50 -24.40
C SER A 33 3.77 9.47 -25.81
N MET A 34 4.15 8.28 -26.28
CA MET A 34 4.62 8.11 -27.67
C MET A 34 3.55 8.53 -28.68
N LEU A 35 2.29 8.19 -28.43
CA LEU A 35 1.18 8.52 -29.34
C LEU A 35 0.89 10.02 -29.41
N GLY A 36 0.93 10.73 -28.28
CA GLY A 36 0.74 12.18 -28.24
C GLY A 36 1.95 12.94 -28.81
N ALA A 37 3.16 12.46 -28.54
CA ALA A 37 4.40 12.94 -29.13
C ALA A 37 4.40 12.86 -30.67
N MET A 38 3.96 11.72 -31.22
CA MET A 38 3.94 11.44 -32.66
C MET A 38 3.11 12.44 -33.48
N ILE A 39 2.05 12.98 -32.88
CA ILE A 39 1.19 13.97 -33.53
C ILE A 39 1.51 15.41 -33.12
N HIS A 40 2.41 15.65 -32.16
CA HIS A 40 2.65 17.01 -31.68
C HIS A 40 3.35 17.86 -32.77
N PRO A 41 2.84 19.07 -33.10
CA PRO A 41 3.38 19.89 -34.18
C PRO A 41 4.87 20.23 -34.02
N ASP A 42 5.31 20.42 -32.76
CA ASP A 42 6.71 20.73 -32.45
C ASP A 42 7.67 19.60 -32.86
N TRP A 43 7.19 18.35 -32.90
CA TRP A 43 8.01 17.16 -33.13
C TRP A 43 7.72 16.51 -34.48
N ASN A 44 6.61 16.87 -35.13
CA ASN A 44 6.24 16.35 -36.42
C ASN A 44 5.66 17.45 -37.32
N SER A 45 6.54 18.03 -38.13
CA SER A 45 6.24 19.14 -39.05
C SER A 45 5.78 18.67 -40.44
N ALA A 46 5.79 17.35 -40.70
CA ALA A 46 5.39 16.77 -41.97
C ALA A 46 3.98 16.16 -41.86
N GLU A 47 3.10 16.52 -42.79
CA GLU A 47 1.85 15.78 -43.00
C GLU A 47 2.21 14.38 -43.54
N GLN A 48 2.32 13.39 -42.63
CA GLN A 48 2.46 11.98 -43.02
C GLN A 48 1.09 11.39 -43.32
N ASP A 49 0.97 10.73 -44.47
CA ASP A 49 -0.25 10.02 -44.87
C ASP A 49 -0.58 8.84 -43.94
N GLU A 50 0.45 8.20 -43.37
CA GLU A 50 0.35 7.04 -42.48
C GLU A 50 1.56 6.95 -41.53
N TYR A 51 1.31 6.47 -40.31
CA TYR A 51 2.33 6.07 -39.34
C TYR A 51 2.38 4.55 -39.20
N PHE A 52 3.49 3.93 -39.57
CA PHE A 52 3.69 2.50 -39.37
C PHE A 52 4.29 2.20 -37.99
N LEU A 53 3.67 1.28 -37.26
CA LEU A 53 4.05 0.81 -35.93
C LEU A 53 4.19 -0.71 -35.98
N ASP A 54 5.42 -1.22 -35.87
CA ASP A 54 5.71 -2.66 -35.94
C ASP A 54 5.37 -3.38 -34.63
N ARG A 55 4.08 -3.39 -34.29
CA ARG A 55 3.53 -3.89 -33.02
C ARG A 55 2.28 -4.74 -33.25
N ASN A 56 1.74 -5.33 -32.19
CA ASN A 56 0.59 -6.21 -32.30
C ASN A 56 -0.73 -5.40 -32.39
N PRO A 57 -1.49 -5.51 -33.50
CA PRO A 57 -2.73 -4.75 -33.70
C PRO A 57 -3.87 -5.11 -32.75
N ALA A 58 -3.91 -6.34 -32.22
CA ALA A 58 -5.01 -6.78 -31.34
C ALA A 58 -4.97 -6.08 -29.98
N TYR A 59 -3.77 -5.88 -29.42
CA TYR A 59 -3.60 -5.12 -28.18
C TYR A 59 -3.77 -3.62 -28.44
N PHE A 60 -3.27 -3.13 -29.58
CA PHE A 60 -3.44 -1.72 -29.93
C PHE A 60 -4.91 -1.33 -30.09
N SER A 61 -5.77 -2.21 -30.62
CA SER A 61 -7.21 -1.90 -30.72
C SER A 61 -7.84 -1.62 -29.35
N VAL A 62 -7.47 -2.40 -28.32
CA VAL A 62 -7.97 -2.19 -26.95
C VAL A 62 -7.49 -0.85 -26.39
N LEU A 63 -6.21 -0.52 -26.58
CA LEU A 63 -5.65 0.75 -26.10
C LEU A 63 -6.21 1.96 -26.85
N LEU A 64 -6.48 1.82 -28.15
CA LEU A 64 -7.10 2.86 -28.95
C LEU A 64 -8.56 3.09 -28.53
N ASP A 65 -9.31 2.03 -28.27
CA ASP A 65 -10.69 2.13 -27.76
C ASP A 65 -10.72 2.75 -26.36
N PHE A 66 -9.77 2.38 -25.49
CA PHE A 66 -9.56 3.05 -24.21
C PHE A 66 -9.37 4.57 -24.37
N LEU A 67 -8.56 5.02 -25.33
CA LEU A 67 -8.41 6.46 -25.61
C LEU A 67 -9.69 7.12 -26.17
N ARG A 68 -10.53 6.35 -26.87
CA ARG A 68 -11.80 6.84 -27.44
C ARG A 68 -12.89 6.99 -26.38
N THR A 69 -13.03 6.01 -25.49
CA THR A 69 -14.12 5.93 -24.51
C THR A 69 -13.74 6.48 -23.14
N GLY A 70 -12.45 6.40 -22.77
CA GLY A 70 -11.98 6.61 -21.41
C GLY A 70 -12.10 5.37 -20.51
N GLU A 71 -12.61 4.26 -21.03
CA GLU A 71 -12.88 3.03 -20.30
C GLU A 71 -12.03 1.88 -20.85
N LEU A 72 -11.31 1.18 -19.97
CA LEU A 72 -10.44 0.07 -20.35
C LEU A 72 -11.22 -1.25 -20.30
N TYR A 73 -11.53 -1.79 -21.49
CA TYR A 73 -12.13 -3.12 -21.62
C TYR A 73 -11.09 -4.12 -22.15
N ILE A 74 -10.73 -5.11 -21.34
CA ILE A 74 -9.80 -6.17 -21.72
C ILE A 74 -10.62 -7.44 -22.02
N PRO A 75 -10.61 -7.95 -23.27
CA PRO A 75 -11.29 -9.20 -23.58
C PRO A 75 -10.74 -10.37 -22.74
N PRO A 76 -11.57 -11.28 -22.20
CA PRO A 76 -11.11 -12.35 -21.30
C PRO A 76 -10.02 -13.28 -21.87
N ALA A 77 -9.97 -13.44 -23.20
CA ALA A 77 -8.97 -14.26 -23.88
C ALA A 77 -7.62 -13.53 -24.12
N MET A 78 -7.54 -12.24 -23.81
CA MET A 78 -6.36 -11.41 -24.04
C MET A 78 -5.43 -11.45 -22.83
N SER A 79 -4.12 -11.61 -23.08
CA SER A 79 -3.13 -11.54 -22.00
C SER A 79 -2.98 -10.11 -21.49
N GLU A 80 -3.40 -9.85 -20.26
CA GLU A 80 -3.19 -8.55 -19.60
C GLU A 80 -1.72 -8.14 -19.59
N LYS A 81 -0.81 -9.08 -19.26
CA LYS A 81 0.64 -8.81 -19.24
C LYS A 81 1.16 -8.33 -20.59
N ALA A 82 0.67 -8.91 -21.69
CA ALA A 82 1.03 -8.46 -23.03
C ALA A 82 0.41 -7.09 -23.37
N LEU A 83 -0.83 -6.84 -22.96
CA LEU A 83 -1.47 -5.53 -23.10
C LEU A 83 -0.68 -4.44 -22.38
N TYR A 84 -0.20 -4.70 -21.15
CA TYR A 84 0.59 -3.74 -20.38
C TYR A 84 1.94 -3.46 -21.02
N ARG A 85 2.58 -4.46 -21.64
CA ARG A 85 3.79 -4.24 -22.44
C ARG A 85 3.54 -3.34 -23.65
N GLU A 86 2.40 -3.49 -24.32
CA GLU A 86 2.00 -2.60 -25.40
C GLU A 86 1.69 -1.20 -24.86
N ALA A 87 0.95 -1.08 -23.75
CA ALA A 87 0.67 0.20 -23.12
C ALA A 87 1.95 0.95 -22.72
N LEU A 88 2.96 0.24 -22.21
CA LEU A 88 4.28 0.79 -21.95
C LEU A 88 4.96 1.33 -23.22
N TYR A 89 4.92 0.57 -24.32
CA TYR A 89 5.48 0.99 -25.61
C TYR A 89 4.80 2.27 -26.15
N TYR A 90 3.48 2.37 -26.01
CA TYR A 90 2.71 3.54 -26.47
C TYR A 90 2.76 4.73 -25.50
N GLY A 91 3.40 4.60 -24.34
CA GLY A 91 3.41 5.62 -23.29
C GLY A 91 2.05 5.82 -22.61
N LEU A 92 1.24 4.75 -22.55
CA LEU A 92 -0.10 4.74 -21.96
C LEU A 92 -0.16 4.00 -20.62
N ILE A 93 0.97 3.48 -20.12
CA ILE A 93 0.98 2.60 -18.96
C ILE A 93 0.37 3.24 -17.72
N GLU A 94 0.68 4.50 -17.41
CA GLU A 94 0.14 5.22 -16.25
C GLU A 94 -1.37 5.51 -16.36
N ARG A 95 -1.90 5.59 -17.60
CA ARG A 95 -3.33 5.80 -17.84
C ARG A 95 -4.11 4.50 -17.75
N VAL A 96 -3.60 3.47 -18.41
CA VAL A 96 -4.07 2.09 -18.25
C VAL A 96 -4.02 1.72 -16.78
N HIS A 97 -2.98 2.18 -16.10
CA HIS A 97 -2.85 2.11 -14.66
C HIS A 97 -4.06 2.81 -14.04
N THR A 98 -4.08 4.13 -13.91
CA THR A 98 -5.18 4.92 -13.30
C THR A 98 -6.62 4.46 -13.61
N SER A 99 -6.92 4.01 -14.84
CA SER A 99 -8.25 3.51 -15.24
C SER A 99 -8.70 2.21 -14.56
N ARG A 100 -7.76 1.41 -14.05
CA ARG A 100 -8.02 0.15 -13.36
C ARG A 100 -8.31 0.35 -11.87
N TRP A 101 -7.75 1.39 -11.25
CA TRP A 101 -7.80 1.54 -9.80
C TRP A 101 -9.13 2.14 -9.34
N GLY A 102 -9.97 1.28 -8.77
CA GLY A 102 -10.99 1.65 -7.81
C GLY A 102 -10.48 1.50 -6.38
N CYS A 103 -11.33 1.82 -5.41
CA CYS A 103 -11.07 1.44 -4.01
C CYS A 103 -11.28 -0.07 -3.84
N LEU A 104 -10.43 -0.72 -3.05
CA LEU A 104 -10.65 -2.09 -2.60
C LEU A 104 -12.04 -2.26 -1.98
N ASP A 105 -12.82 -3.20 -2.51
CA ASP A 105 -14.08 -3.69 -1.95
C ASP A 105 -13.94 -5.17 -1.56
N GLY A 106 -13.78 -5.43 -0.25
CA GLY A 106 -13.59 -6.76 0.31
C GLY A 106 -14.77 -7.71 0.14
N ASN A 107 -15.94 -7.21 -0.25
CA ASN A 107 -17.09 -8.06 -0.56
C ASN A 107 -17.05 -8.61 -2.00
N ARG A 108 -16.22 -8.01 -2.84
CA ARG A 108 -16.05 -8.37 -4.25
C ARG A 108 -14.68 -8.95 -4.54
N THR A 109 -13.74 -8.89 -3.59
CA THR A 109 -12.37 -9.37 -3.78
C THR A 109 -12.32 -10.84 -4.18
N GLU A 110 -11.49 -11.14 -5.17
CA GLU A 110 -11.14 -12.48 -5.59
C GLU A 110 -9.64 -12.72 -5.42
N HIS A 111 -9.25 -13.99 -5.30
CA HIS A 111 -7.84 -14.38 -5.27
C HIS A 111 -7.25 -14.20 -6.67
N ALA A 112 -6.27 -13.30 -6.79
CA ALA A 112 -5.64 -12.95 -8.06
C ALA A 112 -4.34 -13.72 -8.30
N ALA A 113 -3.51 -13.88 -7.27
CA ALA A 113 -2.24 -14.58 -7.35
C ALA A 113 -1.71 -15.03 -5.99
N SER A 114 -0.86 -16.04 -6.01
CA SER A 114 0.03 -16.41 -4.90
C SER A 114 1.47 -16.26 -5.36
N VAL A 115 2.23 -15.36 -4.74
CA VAL A 115 3.60 -15.04 -5.14
C VAL A 115 4.56 -15.63 -4.13
N ARG A 116 5.41 -16.56 -4.60
CA ARG A 116 6.54 -17.09 -3.82
C ARG A 116 7.74 -16.19 -4.01
N GLY A 117 8.18 -15.55 -2.93
CA GLY A 117 9.40 -14.78 -2.86
C GLY A 117 10.65 -15.63 -3.04
N ARG A 118 11.77 -14.97 -3.35
CA ARG A 118 13.07 -15.63 -3.55
C ARG A 118 13.96 -15.63 -2.31
N ALA A 119 13.50 -15.02 -1.22
CA ALA A 119 14.26 -14.94 0.02
C ALA A 119 14.40 -16.34 0.64
N THR A 120 15.45 -16.53 1.45
CA THR A 120 15.77 -17.81 2.10
C THR A 120 15.20 -17.92 3.52
N GLY A 121 14.54 -16.88 4.03
CA GLY A 121 13.93 -16.86 5.36
C GLY A 121 12.69 -15.98 5.38
N ASP A 122 11.88 -16.13 6.43
CA ASP A 122 10.49 -15.69 6.46
C ASP A 122 10.32 -14.16 6.34
N GLY A 123 9.21 -13.77 5.71
CA GLY A 123 8.81 -12.37 5.60
C GLY A 123 8.32 -11.82 6.93
N THR A 124 8.80 -10.64 7.31
CA THR A 124 8.46 -9.99 8.59
C THR A 124 7.43 -8.88 8.46
N ALA A 125 7.32 -8.28 7.27
CA ALA A 125 6.37 -7.21 6.99
C ALA A 125 6.04 -7.16 5.50
N ILE A 126 4.78 -6.86 5.17
CA ILE A 126 4.33 -6.54 3.82
C ILE A 126 3.73 -5.14 3.79
N ARG A 127 4.05 -4.36 2.76
CA ARG A 127 3.54 -3.00 2.59
C ARG A 127 3.06 -2.83 1.17
N ALA A 128 1.89 -2.27 1.00
CA ALA A 128 1.33 -2.01 -0.32
C ALA A 128 1.69 -0.59 -0.75
N ASP A 129 1.90 -0.39 -2.05
CA ASP A 129 1.86 0.95 -2.64
C ASP A 129 0.41 1.34 -2.96
N GLY A 130 0.16 2.61 -3.25
CA GLY A 130 -1.18 3.09 -3.64
C GLY A 130 -1.65 2.58 -5.01
N ASP A 131 -0.75 1.98 -5.77
CA ASP A 131 -0.81 1.70 -7.20
C ASP A 131 -0.80 0.18 -7.46
N GLY A 132 -1.16 -0.63 -6.46
CA GLY A 132 -1.35 -2.08 -6.57
C GLY A 132 -0.07 -2.92 -6.61
N GLY A 133 1.10 -2.35 -6.39
CA GLY A 133 2.34 -3.06 -6.05
C GLY A 133 2.53 -3.24 -4.54
N CYS A 134 3.61 -3.91 -4.16
CA CYS A 134 3.94 -4.13 -2.75
C CYS A 134 5.44 -4.32 -2.54
N CYS A 135 5.86 -4.31 -1.27
CA CYS A 135 7.17 -4.78 -0.88
C CYS A 135 7.09 -5.71 0.33
N VAL A 136 8.00 -6.67 0.40
CA VAL A 136 8.12 -7.61 1.51
C VAL A 136 9.51 -7.51 2.13
N ALA A 137 9.56 -7.30 3.44
CA ALA A 137 10.80 -7.28 4.21
C ALA A 137 11.17 -8.69 4.67
N HIS A 138 12.42 -9.09 4.44
CA HIS A 138 12.98 -10.40 4.81
C HIS A 138 14.36 -10.21 5.43
N GLY A 139 14.48 -10.31 6.75
CA GLY A 139 15.76 -10.11 7.44
C GLY A 139 16.38 -8.76 7.08
N ALA A 140 17.44 -8.76 6.27
CA ALA A 140 18.16 -7.55 5.83
C ALA A 140 17.83 -7.07 4.41
N MET A 141 16.86 -7.71 3.74
CA MET A 141 16.48 -7.45 2.36
C MET A 141 15.04 -6.96 2.28
N VAL A 142 14.74 -6.13 1.29
CA VAL A 142 13.37 -5.75 0.93
C VAL A 142 13.16 -6.08 -0.54
N HIS A 143 12.21 -6.96 -0.83
CA HIS A 143 11.81 -7.34 -2.18
C HIS A 143 10.66 -6.45 -2.62
N VAL A 144 10.76 -5.83 -3.78
CA VAL A 144 9.76 -4.88 -4.29
C VAL A 144 9.10 -5.47 -5.52
N TYR A 145 7.78 -5.46 -5.57
CA TYR A 145 6.97 -5.98 -6.65
C TYR A 145 6.17 -4.84 -7.27
N GLU A 146 6.32 -4.64 -8.57
CA GLU A 146 5.45 -3.72 -9.31
C GLU A 146 4.02 -4.27 -9.33
N TRP A 147 3.05 -3.44 -9.72
CA TRP A 147 1.65 -3.82 -9.80
C TRP A 147 1.35 -5.01 -10.73
N THR A 148 2.23 -5.34 -11.67
CA THR A 148 2.14 -6.57 -12.49
C THR A 148 2.63 -7.82 -11.76
N MET A 149 3.04 -7.69 -10.49
CA MET A 149 3.71 -8.69 -9.65
C MET A 149 5.07 -9.14 -10.21
N ASP A 150 5.67 -8.33 -11.08
CA ASP A 150 7.06 -8.51 -11.49
C ASP A 150 7.99 -7.96 -10.38
N GLU A 151 8.95 -8.78 -9.96
CA GLU A 151 9.91 -8.42 -8.90
C GLU A 151 11.02 -7.52 -9.46
N LEU A 152 11.27 -6.40 -8.77
CA LEU A 152 12.40 -5.50 -9.01
C LEU A 152 13.66 -5.99 -8.30
N SER A 153 14.78 -5.27 -8.50
CA SER A 153 16.02 -5.59 -7.78
C SER A 153 15.82 -5.42 -6.26
N PRO A 154 16.15 -6.44 -5.44
CA PRO A 154 16.01 -6.34 -3.99
C PRO A 154 16.86 -5.22 -3.41
N LEU A 155 16.32 -4.57 -2.38
CA LEU A 155 16.94 -3.44 -1.70
C LEU A 155 17.54 -3.89 -0.37
N SER A 156 18.59 -3.21 0.08
CA SER A 156 19.16 -3.42 1.41
C SER A 156 19.83 -2.16 1.92
N LEU A 157 19.62 -1.84 3.19
CA LEU A 157 20.31 -0.75 3.88
C LEU A 157 21.45 -1.30 4.72
N ASP A 158 22.65 -1.30 4.15
CA ASP A 158 23.89 -1.75 4.79
C ASP A 158 23.87 -3.21 5.28
N TYR A 159 22.95 -4.03 4.77
CA TYR A 159 22.68 -5.40 5.24
C TYR A 159 22.32 -5.50 6.73
N HIS A 160 21.76 -4.43 7.30
CA HIS A 160 21.16 -4.46 8.63
C HIS A 160 19.73 -4.99 8.55
N THR A 161 19.29 -5.65 9.63
CA THR A 161 17.92 -6.13 9.76
C THR A 161 16.93 -4.99 9.58
N VAL A 162 15.96 -5.22 8.71
CA VAL A 162 14.86 -4.31 8.39
C VAL A 162 13.84 -4.39 9.51
N ASN A 163 13.55 -3.24 10.11
CA ASN A 163 12.50 -3.10 11.11
C ASN A 163 11.16 -2.79 10.45
N ASP A 164 11.18 -1.96 9.41
CA ASP A 164 9.99 -1.62 8.60
C ASP A 164 10.41 -1.05 7.24
N ALA A 165 9.46 -0.97 6.32
CA ALA A 165 9.61 -0.31 5.04
C ALA A 165 8.30 0.41 4.66
N GLY A 166 8.34 1.32 3.69
CA GLY A 166 7.14 2.06 3.29
C GLY A 166 7.34 2.87 2.03
N PHE A 167 6.31 2.90 1.19
CA PHE A 167 6.32 3.64 -0.06
C PHE A 167 6.06 5.14 0.19
N LEU A 168 6.88 5.99 -0.44
CA LEU A 168 6.56 7.40 -0.65
C LEU A 168 5.72 7.57 -1.93
N ASN A 169 6.06 6.75 -2.93
CA ASN A 169 5.35 6.54 -4.19
C ASN A 169 5.91 5.25 -4.82
N PRO A 170 5.38 4.75 -5.95
CA PRO A 170 5.84 3.48 -6.54
C PRO A 170 7.33 3.46 -6.93
N HIS A 171 7.96 4.62 -7.07
CA HIS A 171 9.36 4.76 -7.48
C HIS A 171 10.30 5.03 -6.31
N ARG A 172 9.76 5.32 -5.12
CA ARG A 172 10.53 5.73 -3.94
C ARG A 172 10.05 4.98 -2.71
N LEU A 173 10.96 4.20 -2.12
CA LEU A 173 10.70 3.41 -0.91
C LEU A 173 11.65 3.86 0.21
N VAL A 174 11.16 3.92 1.44
CA VAL A 174 11.97 4.11 2.64
C VAL A 174 12.16 2.78 3.36
N ILE A 175 13.38 2.54 3.84
CA ILE A 175 13.73 1.37 4.64
C ILE A 175 14.24 1.84 6.01
N CYS A 176 13.69 1.26 7.07
CA CYS A 176 14.08 1.46 8.47
C CYS A 176 14.88 0.24 8.96
N THR A 177 16.02 0.47 9.61
CA THR A 177 16.89 -0.56 10.17
C THR A 177 17.44 -0.17 11.53
N CYS A 178 18.05 -1.14 12.21
CA CYS A 178 18.84 -0.89 13.42
C CYS A 178 20.04 0.03 13.15
N ALA A 179 20.38 0.87 14.13
CA ALA A 179 21.61 1.65 14.09
C ALA A 179 22.81 0.71 14.11
N SER A 180 23.83 1.01 13.30
CA SER A 180 25.07 0.25 13.36
C SER A 180 25.79 0.50 14.69
N VAL A 181 26.25 -0.58 15.31
CA VAL A 181 26.99 -0.51 16.57
C VAL A 181 28.44 -0.09 16.36
N ASP A 182 29.02 -0.53 15.24
CA ASP A 182 30.46 -0.48 14.97
C ASP A 182 30.86 0.58 13.94
N LYS A 183 29.92 1.03 13.10
CA LYS A 183 30.20 1.96 11.98
C LYS A 183 29.25 3.16 12.02
N PRO A 184 29.70 4.33 12.50
CA PRO A 184 28.89 5.54 12.52
C PRO A 184 28.32 5.89 11.14
N GLY A 185 27.06 6.32 11.09
CA GLY A 185 26.37 6.68 9.85
C GLY A 185 25.83 5.51 9.01
N ARG A 186 25.90 4.27 9.50
CA ARG A 186 25.23 3.10 8.90
C ARG A 186 23.97 2.70 9.67
N GLY A 187 23.02 2.12 8.93
CA GLY A 187 21.69 1.80 9.45
C GLY A 187 20.80 3.04 9.61
N GLY A 188 19.79 2.95 10.46
CA GLY A 188 18.82 4.02 10.67
C GLY A 188 17.75 4.01 9.58
N MET A 189 17.73 5.00 8.69
CA MET A 189 16.70 5.12 7.67
C MET A 189 17.22 5.72 6.37
N ALA A 190 16.78 5.19 5.22
CA ALA A 190 17.17 5.70 3.92
C ALA A 190 16.06 5.57 2.87
N ALA A 191 16.02 6.53 1.94
CA ALA A 191 15.15 6.50 0.77
C ALA A 191 15.88 5.86 -0.42
N PHE A 192 15.18 5.01 -1.15
CA PHE A 192 15.66 4.26 -2.30
C PHE A 192 14.80 4.55 -3.52
N ASN A 193 15.45 4.62 -4.67
CA ASN A 193 14.77 4.52 -5.94
C ASN A 193 14.50 3.03 -6.24
N THR A 194 13.24 2.62 -6.31
CA THR A 194 12.86 1.19 -6.40
C THR A 194 13.31 0.55 -7.71
N ARG A 195 13.34 1.30 -8.82
CA ARG A 195 13.74 0.77 -10.14
C ARG A 195 15.25 0.59 -10.28
N THR A 196 16.04 1.51 -9.73
CA THR A 196 17.52 1.48 -9.84
C THR A 196 18.21 0.79 -8.67
N GLY A 197 17.49 0.59 -7.56
CA GLY A 197 18.03 0.05 -6.31
C GLY A 197 19.00 0.97 -5.57
N LYS A 198 19.18 2.21 -6.03
CA LYS A 198 20.13 3.16 -5.44
C LYS A 198 19.50 3.93 -4.29
N ILE A 199 20.30 4.16 -3.24
CA ILE A 199 19.98 5.11 -2.18
C ILE A 199 19.94 6.51 -2.78
N GLU A 200 18.83 7.21 -2.60
CA GLU A 200 18.68 8.62 -2.98
C GLU A 200 19.27 9.52 -1.90
N HIS A 201 18.88 9.30 -0.64
CA HIS A 201 19.44 9.98 0.52
C HIS A 201 19.20 9.17 1.79
N ARG A 202 19.94 9.53 2.85
CA ARG A 202 19.78 8.97 4.20
C ARG A 202 19.13 10.01 5.09
N PHE A 203 18.21 9.57 5.93
CA PHE A 203 17.57 10.44 6.92
C PHE A 203 18.51 10.62 8.10
N GLN A 204 18.64 11.86 8.55
CA GLN A 204 19.54 12.22 9.64
C GLN A 204 18.74 12.59 10.87
N LEU A 205 19.10 12.02 12.01
CA LEU A 205 18.63 12.51 13.30
C LEU A 205 19.68 13.49 13.83
N CYS A 206 19.25 14.74 14.05
CA CYS A 206 20.05 15.76 14.70
C CYS A 206 19.36 16.13 16.01
N HIS A 207 19.89 15.67 17.15
CA HIS A 207 19.38 16.05 18.46
C HIS A 207 20.38 17.00 19.13
N ARG A 208 19.90 18.14 19.65
CA ARG A 208 20.72 19.18 20.29
C ARG A 208 21.91 19.68 19.45
N GLY A 209 21.78 19.65 18.12
CA GLY A 209 22.80 20.12 17.18
C GLY A 209 23.86 19.09 16.80
N GLU A 210 23.81 17.88 17.36
CA GLU A 210 24.73 16.79 17.02
C GLU A 210 24.01 15.70 16.21
N ARG A 211 24.71 15.15 15.21
CA ARG A 211 24.20 13.99 14.47
C ARG A 211 24.31 12.75 15.33
N THR A 212 23.20 12.05 15.49
CA THR A 212 23.13 10.82 16.29
C THR A 212 22.79 9.63 15.41
N ASN A 213 23.42 8.49 15.69
CA ASN A 213 22.97 7.22 15.12
C ASN A 213 21.69 6.82 15.86
N PHE A 214 20.70 6.34 15.12
CA PHE A 214 19.43 5.91 15.68
C PHE A 214 18.96 4.62 15.00
N THR A 215 18.24 3.81 15.76
CA THR A 215 17.46 2.70 15.22
C THR A 215 16.11 3.25 14.81
N ALA A 216 15.75 3.13 13.53
CA ALA A 216 14.42 3.46 13.05
C ALA A 216 13.52 2.22 13.18
N GLY A 217 12.37 2.37 13.83
CA GLY A 217 11.41 1.30 14.07
C GLY A 217 10.28 1.31 13.05
N ALA A 218 9.05 1.48 13.54
CA ALA A 218 7.85 1.56 12.74
C ALA A 218 7.83 2.84 11.89
N LEU A 219 7.23 2.76 10.71
CA LEU A 219 7.27 3.80 9.68
C LEU A 219 5.87 4.18 9.21
N ALA A 220 5.67 5.46 8.92
CA ALA A 220 4.54 5.95 8.12
C ALA A 220 5.01 7.11 7.23
N ALA A 221 4.31 7.36 6.13
CA ALA A 221 4.57 8.49 5.25
C ALA A 221 3.27 9.21 4.89
N GLY A 222 3.33 10.54 4.77
CA GLY A 222 2.17 11.37 4.48
C GLY A 222 2.45 12.86 4.52
N ASP A 223 1.68 13.62 3.75
CA ASP A 223 1.77 15.10 3.67
C ASP A 223 3.19 15.62 3.36
N GLY A 224 3.94 14.91 2.51
CA GLY A 224 5.32 15.28 2.16
C GLY A 224 6.37 14.87 3.19
N HIS A 225 5.98 14.16 4.25
CA HIS A 225 6.85 13.79 5.36
C HIS A 225 6.95 12.28 5.54
N VAL A 226 8.05 11.88 6.17
CA VAL A 226 8.29 10.53 6.67
C VAL A 226 8.31 10.59 8.19
N TYR A 227 7.62 9.66 8.83
CA TYR A 227 7.52 9.56 10.28
C TYR A 227 8.05 8.21 10.73
N ALA A 228 8.91 8.20 11.75
CA ALA A 228 9.46 6.95 12.27
C ALA A 228 9.66 7.00 13.79
N SER A 229 9.38 5.89 14.45
CA SER A 229 9.78 5.69 15.84
C SER A 229 11.30 5.51 15.90
N CYS A 230 11.94 6.18 16.85
CA CYS A 230 13.39 6.27 16.93
C CYS A 230 13.88 5.86 18.29
N ARG A 231 14.91 5.00 18.27
CA ARG A 231 15.62 4.54 19.46
C ARG A 231 17.09 4.87 19.37
N GLY A 232 17.54 5.83 20.18
CA GLY A 232 18.95 6.19 20.36
C GLY A 232 19.62 5.49 21.55
N ARG A 233 20.94 5.70 21.70
CA ARG A 233 21.73 5.17 22.83
C ARG A 233 21.66 6.05 24.10
N THR A 234 21.42 7.34 23.94
CA THR A 234 21.64 8.37 24.97
C THR A 234 20.40 9.22 25.20
N GLN A 235 19.25 8.59 25.42
CA GLN A 235 17.95 9.24 25.66
C GLN A 235 17.29 9.92 24.44
N ASP A 236 17.84 9.74 23.24
CA ASP A 236 17.18 10.14 21.98
C ASP A 236 16.10 9.14 21.56
N TYR A 237 15.11 8.95 22.45
CA TYR A 237 13.91 8.17 22.19
C TYR A 237 12.81 9.13 21.79
N GLY A 238 12.08 8.79 20.74
CA GLY A 238 10.98 9.63 20.33
C GLY A 238 10.48 9.32 18.93
N LEU A 239 9.66 10.25 18.45
CA LEU A 239 9.03 10.18 17.15
C LEU A 239 9.54 11.32 16.29
N GLY A 240 10.21 11.00 15.19
CA GLY A 240 10.72 12.01 14.27
C GLY A 240 9.82 12.19 13.05
N ALA A 241 9.84 13.41 12.51
CA ALA A 241 9.28 13.76 11.22
C ALA A 241 10.39 14.33 10.33
N TRP A 242 10.51 13.82 9.11
CA TRP A 242 11.48 14.28 8.12
C TRP A 242 10.79 14.72 6.84
N ASP A 243 11.35 15.72 6.17
CA ASP A 243 10.97 16.03 4.80
C ASP A 243 11.41 14.87 3.88
N GLN A 244 10.46 14.32 3.12
CA GLN A 244 10.67 13.10 2.33
C GLN A 244 11.61 13.30 1.14
N THR A 245 11.91 14.55 0.76
CA THR A 245 12.68 14.88 -0.45
C THR A 245 14.13 15.14 -0.10
N THR A 246 14.35 15.89 0.96
CA THR A 246 15.66 16.34 1.42
C THR A 246 16.27 15.43 2.48
N GLY A 247 15.43 14.66 3.20
CA GLY A 247 15.85 13.82 4.32
C GLY A 247 16.21 14.61 5.59
N HIS A 248 15.91 15.92 5.62
CA HIS A 248 16.13 16.75 6.79
C HIS A 248 15.04 16.53 7.84
N LEU A 249 15.46 16.49 9.10
CA LEU A 249 14.57 16.46 10.25
C LEU A 249 13.78 17.77 10.30
N VAL A 250 12.46 17.65 10.32
CA VAL A 250 11.53 18.77 10.45
C VAL A 250 11.16 18.97 11.92
N ASP A 251 10.84 17.88 12.61
CA ASP A 251 10.48 17.91 14.03
C ASP A 251 10.82 16.58 14.72
N PHE A 252 11.00 16.62 16.04
CA PHE A 252 11.30 15.45 16.85
C PHE A 252 10.65 15.56 18.24
N LEU A 253 9.69 14.67 18.49
CA LEU A 253 9.00 14.57 19.78
C LEU A 253 9.79 13.62 20.68
N SER A 254 10.68 14.19 21.49
CA SER A 254 11.50 13.42 22.44
C SER A 254 10.72 13.05 23.69
N GLU A 255 10.89 11.81 24.16
CA GLU A 255 10.34 11.38 25.45
C GLU A 255 10.93 12.16 26.65
N ALA A 256 12.09 12.79 26.49
CA ALA A 256 12.70 13.61 27.52
C ALA A 256 12.04 15.00 27.70
N ASP A 257 11.33 15.47 26.67
CA ASP A 257 10.85 16.87 26.58
C ASP A 257 9.36 17.01 26.91
N GLY A 258 8.64 15.92 27.27
CA GLY A 258 7.21 15.98 27.60
C GLY A 258 6.56 14.63 27.90
N ASP A 259 5.23 14.60 27.87
CA ASP A 259 4.39 13.41 28.09
C ASP A 259 4.27 12.57 26.80
N TYR A 260 5.42 12.10 26.30
CA TYR A 260 5.54 11.33 25.06
C TYR A 260 5.97 9.88 25.30
N SER A 261 5.69 9.35 26.50
CA SER A 261 6.19 8.03 26.90
C SER A 261 5.73 6.93 25.95
N GLY A 262 6.69 6.13 25.47
CA GLY A 262 6.44 4.97 24.63
C GLY A 262 6.29 5.27 23.14
N LEU A 263 6.39 6.53 22.69
CA LEU A 263 6.37 6.85 21.25
C LEU A 263 7.64 6.34 20.54
N GLY A 264 8.79 6.32 21.23
CA GLY A 264 10.07 5.86 20.65
C GLY A 264 10.14 4.36 20.39
N ASP A 265 9.36 3.57 21.14
CA ASP A 265 9.27 2.10 20.99
C ASP A 265 8.01 1.67 20.22
N ALA A 266 7.33 2.60 19.53
CA ALA A 266 6.12 2.28 18.77
C ALA A 266 6.34 1.17 17.74
N GLY A 267 5.41 0.22 17.72
CA GLY A 267 5.44 -0.97 16.87
C GLY A 267 4.65 -0.82 15.58
N LYS A 268 3.77 0.18 15.48
CA LYS A 268 3.02 0.51 14.27
C LYS A 268 2.71 2.00 14.23
N LEU A 269 2.95 2.60 13.08
CA LEU A 269 2.58 3.97 12.74
C LEU A 269 1.58 3.94 11.57
N GLN A 270 0.62 4.86 11.57
CA GLN A 270 -0.32 5.00 10.45
C GLN A 270 -0.63 6.48 10.22
N TRP A 271 -0.36 6.97 9.01
CA TRP A 271 -0.74 8.32 8.61
C TRP A 271 -2.24 8.38 8.29
N LEU A 272 -2.90 9.42 8.79
CA LEU A 272 -4.34 9.66 8.65
C LEU A 272 -4.55 10.89 7.76
N PRO A 273 -4.73 10.72 6.43
CA PRO A 273 -4.67 11.81 5.46
C PRO A 273 -5.78 12.86 5.58
N LYS A 274 -6.98 12.50 6.04
CA LYS A 274 -8.11 13.45 6.14
C LYS A 274 -7.95 14.40 7.32
N THR A 275 -7.52 13.88 8.46
CA THR A 275 -7.31 14.64 9.71
C THR A 275 -5.91 15.23 9.80
N LYS A 276 -4.97 14.73 9.00
CA LYS A 276 -3.53 15.03 9.06
C LYS A 276 -2.91 14.69 10.41
N LEU A 277 -3.35 13.57 10.97
CA LEU A 277 -2.84 13.04 12.24
C LEU A 277 -1.98 11.81 11.99
N LEU A 278 -1.08 11.53 12.92
CA LEU A 278 -0.33 10.30 12.93
C LEU A 278 -0.81 9.42 14.08
N LEU A 279 -1.30 8.23 13.76
CA LEU A 279 -1.54 7.21 14.76
C LEU A 279 -0.21 6.55 15.14
N VAL A 280 0.02 6.44 16.44
CA VAL A 280 1.19 5.81 17.04
C VAL A 280 0.70 4.75 18.02
N SER A 281 1.15 3.50 17.84
CA SER A 281 0.79 2.42 18.74
C SER A 281 1.99 1.64 19.26
N THR A 282 1.97 1.41 20.57
CA THR A 282 2.97 0.65 21.32
C THR A 282 2.21 -0.43 22.07
N LEU A 283 2.22 -1.64 21.51
CA LEU A 283 1.39 -2.76 21.93
C LEU A 283 2.27 -3.95 22.34
N TYR A 284 1.65 -4.99 22.92
CA TYR A 284 2.34 -6.24 23.23
C TYR A 284 2.95 -6.88 21.96
N PRO A 285 4.13 -7.52 22.04
CA PRO A 285 4.93 -7.81 23.23
C PRO A 285 5.91 -6.71 23.63
N ARG A 286 5.85 -5.51 23.01
CA ARG A 286 6.81 -4.43 23.31
C ARG A 286 6.61 -3.83 24.70
N ILE A 287 5.36 -3.77 25.14
CA ILE A 287 4.96 -3.29 26.45
C ILE A 287 3.82 -4.16 26.99
N ASP A 288 3.77 -4.33 28.31
CA ASP A 288 2.72 -5.13 28.96
C ASP A 288 1.32 -4.51 28.85
N ARG A 289 1.24 -3.19 28.65
CA ARG A 289 -0.02 -2.44 28.53
C ARG A 289 0.00 -1.62 27.26
N GLY A 290 -0.89 -1.97 26.33
CA GLY A 290 -0.99 -1.26 25.06
C GLY A 290 -1.32 0.21 25.25
N HIS A 291 -0.66 1.06 24.47
CA HIS A 291 -0.97 2.49 24.35
C HIS A 291 -1.09 2.87 22.88
N VAL A 292 -2.14 3.62 22.55
CA VAL A 292 -2.39 4.17 21.21
C VAL A 292 -2.61 5.66 21.34
N SER A 293 -2.01 6.46 20.45
CA SER A 293 -2.11 7.91 20.44
C SER A 293 -2.31 8.45 19.04
N LEU A 294 -3.00 9.58 18.93
CA LEU A 294 -3.00 10.41 17.73
C LEU A 294 -2.17 11.66 18.00
N VAL A 295 -1.18 11.89 17.15
CA VAL A 295 -0.23 12.99 17.24
C VAL A 295 -0.48 13.98 16.11
N ASP A 296 -0.56 15.26 16.44
CA ASP A 296 -0.59 16.35 15.47
C ASP A 296 0.74 17.09 15.44
N PHE A 297 1.60 16.75 14.48
CA PHE A 297 2.91 17.37 14.28
C PHE A 297 2.85 18.87 13.93
N ARG A 298 1.71 19.40 13.48
CA ARG A 298 1.55 20.85 13.26
C ARG A 298 1.49 21.61 14.58
N SER A 299 0.95 20.95 15.61
CA SER A 299 0.88 21.48 16.97
C SER A 299 2.02 20.98 17.87
N GLY A 300 2.68 19.89 17.50
CA GLY A 300 3.68 19.22 18.32
C GLY A 300 3.10 18.50 19.54
N HIS A 301 1.82 18.10 19.50
CA HIS A 301 1.13 17.53 20.66
C HIS A 301 0.36 16.24 20.36
N VAL A 302 0.20 15.42 21.40
CA VAL A 302 -0.77 14.31 21.40
C VAL A 302 -2.18 14.91 21.57
N VAL A 303 -3.05 14.70 20.58
CA VAL A 303 -4.41 15.24 20.57
C VAL A 303 -5.45 14.24 21.04
N TRP A 304 -5.08 12.95 21.09
CA TRP A 304 -5.93 11.87 21.56
C TRP A 304 -5.07 10.70 22.03
N SER A 305 -5.50 10.00 23.07
CA SER A 305 -4.84 8.77 23.52
C SER A 305 -5.82 7.75 24.10
N TRP A 306 -5.41 6.50 24.04
CA TRP A 306 -6.05 5.34 24.63
C TRP A 306 -4.99 4.46 25.28
N ALA A 307 -5.24 4.03 26.51
CA ALA A 307 -4.38 3.11 27.24
C ALA A 307 -5.19 1.91 27.72
N GLU A 308 -4.59 0.73 27.65
CA GLU A 308 -5.16 -0.47 28.23
C GLU A 308 -5.27 -0.33 29.76
N SER A 309 -6.48 -0.55 30.30
CA SER A 309 -6.73 -0.40 31.74
C SER A 309 -6.04 -1.49 32.56
N ALA A 310 -5.63 -1.16 33.80
CA ALA A 310 -4.98 -2.12 34.70
C ALA A 310 -5.94 -3.30 35.04
N PRO A 311 -5.54 -4.56 34.83
CA PRO A 311 -6.47 -5.68 34.95
C PRO A 311 -6.68 -6.11 36.43
N PRO A 312 -7.88 -6.58 36.81
CA PRO A 312 -7.96 -7.76 37.67
C PRO A 312 -7.62 -9.02 36.85
N LEU A 313 -7.02 -10.04 37.48
CA LEU A 313 -6.61 -11.32 36.86
C LEU A 313 -7.66 -11.86 35.86
N ASN A 314 -7.45 -11.70 34.54
CA ASN A 314 -8.09 -12.41 33.39
C ASN A 314 -8.56 -11.54 32.19
N GLU A 315 -7.91 -10.44 31.82
CA GLU A 315 -8.30 -9.72 30.58
C GLU A 315 -7.22 -9.59 29.50
N LYS A 316 -7.73 -9.19 28.32
CA LYS A 316 -7.28 -9.38 26.94
C LYS A 316 -6.17 -8.41 26.52
N VAL A 317 -4.96 -8.92 26.25
CA VAL A 317 -3.88 -8.09 25.70
C VAL A 317 -4.14 -7.72 24.25
N VAL A 318 -4.03 -6.43 23.93
CA VAL A 318 -4.14 -5.92 22.55
C VAL A 318 -2.85 -6.16 21.76
N LEU A 319 -2.99 -6.68 20.55
CA LEU A 319 -1.89 -7.16 19.71
C LEU A 319 -1.70 -6.35 18.43
N ASP A 320 -2.78 -5.79 17.88
CA ASP A 320 -2.72 -4.91 16.72
C ASP A 320 -3.87 -3.89 16.75
N THR A 321 -3.69 -2.80 16.02
CA THR A 321 -4.67 -1.72 15.88
C THR A 321 -4.63 -1.08 14.50
N VAL A 322 -5.76 -0.51 14.07
CA VAL A 322 -5.86 0.28 12.84
C VAL A 322 -6.90 1.39 13.03
N ALA A 323 -6.60 2.60 12.54
CA ALA A 323 -7.55 3.70 12.52
C ALA A 323 -8.27 3.80 11.17
N MET A 324 -9.56 4.11 11.24
CA MET A 324 -10.44 4.31 10.08
C MET A 324 -11.05 5.71 10.18
N GLU A 325 -10.42 6.69 9.51
CA GLU A 325 -10.86 8.09 9.55
C GLU A 325 -12.28 8.28 9.04
N ASP A 326 -12.67 7.52 8.01
CA ASP A 326 -13.99 7.60 7.37
C ASP A 326 -15.13 7.26 8.33
N CYS A 327 -14.81 6.50 9.37
CA CYS A 327 -15.76 6.06 10.39
C CYS A 327 -15.52 6.73 11.75
N ASN A 328 -14.47 7.55 11.88
CA ASN A 328 -13.98 8.06 13.17
C ASN A 328 -13.79 6.95 14.21
N ALA A 329 -13.31 5.78 13.78
CA ALA A 329 -13.19 4.60 14.62
C ALA A 329 -11.75 4.07 14.65
N LEU A 330 -11.30 3.68 15.83
CA LEU A 330 -10.10 2.89 16.05
C LEU A 330 -10.52 1.46 16.30
N CYS A 331 -9.93 0.52 15.57
CA CYS A 331 -10.11 -0.90 15.77
C CYS A 331 -8.90 -1.49 16.51
N VAL A 332 -9.13 -2.38 17.46
CA VAL A 332 -8.12 -3.14 18.19
C VAL A 332 -8.45 -4.63 18.16
N VAL A 333 -7.44 -5.49 18.13
CA VAL A 333 -7.60 -6.95 18.24
C VAL A 333 -6.75 -7.49 19.38
N ASN A 334 -7.26 -8.48 20.11
CA ASN A 334 -6.55 -9.11 21.23
C ASN A 334 -6.07 -10.53 20.95
N GLN A 335 -5.36 -11.11 21.91
CA GLN A 335 -4.82 -12.48 21.90
C GLN A 335 -5.82 -13.62 21.69
N TYR A 336 -7.12 -13.35 21.70
CA TYR A 336 -8.16 -14.32 21.41
C TYR A 336 -8.91 -14.00 20.11
N ASP A 337 -8.33 -13.18 19.25
CA ASP A 337 -8.89 -12.71 17.98
C ASP A 337 -10.23 -11.98 18.13
N ASN A 338 -10.56 -11.46 19.33
CA ASN A 338 -11.74 -10.62 19.46
C ASN A 338 -11.38 -9.20 19.02
N ILE A 339 -12.28 -8.61 18.25
CA ILE A 339 -12.15 -7.26 17.70
C ILE A 339 -12.90 -6.28 18.62
N GLY A 340 -12.35 -5.09 18.83
CA GLY A 340 -12.96 -4.03 19.60
C GLY A 340 -12.84 -2.69 18.91
N PHE A 341 -13.83 -1.83 19.13
CA PHE A 341 -13.89 -0.51 18.50
C PHE A 341 -13.91 0.61 19.53
N VAL A 342 -13.18 1.68 19.25
CA VAL A 342 -13.15 2.92 20.03
C VAL A 342 -13.53 4.08 19.12
N ASP A 343 -14.41 4.96 19.58
CA ASP A 343 -14.77 6.18 18.85
C ASP A 343 -13.69 7.24 19.08
N MET A 344 -12.99 7.63 18.02
CA MET A 344 -11.87 8.57 18.07
C MET A 344 -12.30 10.00 18.44
N ARG A 345 -13.60 10.31 18.42
CA ARG A 345 -14.14 11.61 18.86
C ARG A 345 -14.35 11.70 20.36
N THR A 346 -14.31 10.56 21.05
CA THR A 346 -14.44 10.47 22.51
C THR A 346 -13.06 10.34 23.14
N ASN A 347 -12.88 10.66 24.43
CA ASN A 347 -11.58 10.56 25.12
C ASN A 347 -11.11 9.10 25.37
N GLY A 348 -11.36 8.18 24.44
CA GLY A 348 -10.79 6.83 24.45
C GLY A 348 -11.17 5.99 25.68
N SER A 349 -12.25 6.30 26.40
CA SER A 349 -12.41 5.68 27.73
C SER A 349 -12.84 4.22 27.69
N HIS A 350 -13.49 3.73 26.61
CA HIS A 350 -14.00 2.36 26.54
C HIS A 350 -13.91 1.73 25.15
N VAL A 351 -13.36 0.51 25.09
CA VAL A 351 -13.39 -0.36 23.92
C VAL A 351 -14.72 -1.11 23.89
N LYS A 352 -15.46 -0.99 22.78
CA LYS A 352 -16.65 -1.79 22.50
C LYS A 352 -16.23 -3.08 21.79
N TRP A 353 -16.07 -4.16 22.55
CA TRP A 353 -15.69 -5.47 22.02
C TRP A 353 -16.84 -6.13 21.23
N SER A 354 -16.61 -6.42 19.95
CA SER A 354 -17.46 -7.22 19.06
C SER A 354 -17.00 -8.67 19.04
N LEU A 355 -17.95 -9.61 19.09
CA LEU A 355 -17.76 -11.07 19.17
C LEU A 355 -16.90 -11.55 20.37
N ARG A 356 -17.40 -12.58 21.04
CA ARG A 356 -16.67 -13.28 22.11
C ARG A 356 -16.41 -14.70 21.63
N ASN A 357 -15.31 -14.91 20.92
CA ASN A 357 -14.80 -16.26 20.80
C ASN A 357 -14.38 -16.70 22.21
N ARG A 358 -15.02 -17.76 22.73
CA ARG A 358 -14.55 -18.38 23.97
C ARG A 358 -13.14 -18.93 23.70
N PRO A 359 -12.22 -18.86 24.66
CA PRO A 359 -10.91 -19.49 24.49
C PRO A 359 -11.13 -20.96 24.16
N GLY A 360 -10.77 -21.37 22.94
CA GLY A 360 -10.67 -22.77 22.59
C GLY A 360 -9.63 -23.41 23.51
N LYS A 361 -9.81 -24.68 23.88
CA LYS A 361 -8.76 -25.44 24.56
C LYS A 361 -7.52 -25.38 23.68
N THR A 362 -6.47 -24.76 24.19
CA THR A 362 -5.14 -24.72 23.59
C THR A 362 -4.67 -26.16 23.40
N SER A 363 -4.63 -26.64 22.16
CA SER A 363 -3.70 -27.70 21.80
C SER A 363 -2.33 -27.04 21.71
N ASP A 364 -1.43 -27.44 22.59
CA ASP A 364 -0.02 -27.07 22.53
C ASP A 364 0.57 -27.43 21.16
N VAL A 365 1.52 -26.60 20.68
CA VAL A 365 2.59 -26.87 19.69
C VAL A 365 2.58 -26.10 18.36
N GLU A 366 1.55 -25.37 17.94
CA GLU A 366 1.68 -24.48 16.74
C GLU A 366 2.04 -23.03 17.13
N GLU A 367 3.11 -22.49 16.55
CA GLU A 367 3.50 -21.07 16.59
C GLU A 367 2.35 -20.23 16.00
N ARG A 368 1.42 -19.79 16.87
CA ARG A 368 0.24 -19.04 16.45
C ARG A 368 0.65 -17.62 16.01
N CYS A 369 0.39 -17.26 14.76
CA CYS A 369 0.44 -15.87 14.33
C CYS A 369 -0.66 -15.07 15.01
N TYR A 370 -0.30 -13.89 15.51
CA TYR A 370 -1.25 -12.94 16.06
C TYR A 370 -2.07 -12.30 14.94
N ALA A 371 -3.37 -12.09 15.18
CA ALA A 371 -4.25 -11.41 14.25
C ALA A 371 -3.70 -10.02 13.86
N LYS A 372 -3.87 -9.68 12.58
CA LYS A 372 -3.41 -8.45 11.94
C LYS A 372 -4.59 -7.70 11.35
N LEU A 373 -4.51 -6.38 11.41
CA LEU A 373 -5.56 -5.46 11.02
C LEU A 373 -5.09 -4.52 9.91
N ALA A 374 -5.91 -4.39 8.88
CA ALA A 374 -5.82 -3.37 7.85
C ALA A 374 -7.22 -2.81 7.56
N SER A 375 -7.29 -1.65 6.91
CA SER A 375 -8.56 -1.00 6.59
C SER A 375 -8.54 -0.33 5.22
N SER A 376 -9.69 -0.32 4.56
CA SER A 376 -9.94 0.46 3.33
C SER A 376 -11.26 1.19 3.46
N GLY A 377 -11.23 2.51 3.58
CA GLY A 377 -12.43 3.32 3.78
C GLY A 377 -13.27 2.84 4.97
N THR A 378 -14.45 2.28 4.69
CA THR A 378 -15.41 1.78 5.68
C THR A 378 -15.34 0.26 5.92
N GLN A 379 -14.31 -0.41 5.39
CA GLN A 379 -14.11 -1.85 5.52
C GLN A 379 -12.86 -2.16 6.34
N LEU A 380 -13.02 -3.07 7.30
CA LEU A 380 -11.97 -3.62 8.14
C LEU A 380 -11.61 -5.02 7.67
N PHE A 381 -10.32 -5.29 7.54
CA PHE A 381 -9.76 -6.61 7.22
C PHE A 381 -9.02 -7.11 8.46
N CYS A 382 -9.45 -8.26 8.98
CA CYS A 382 -8.84 -8.89 10.15
C CYS A 382 -8.39 -10.31 9.80
N SER A 383 -7.12 -10.62 9.99
CA SER A 383 -6.65 -12.01 9.86
C SER A 383 -7.16 -12.86 11.03
N SER A 384 -7.63 -14.07 10.74
CA SER A 384 -8.02 -15.06 11.74
C SER A 384 -7.94 -16.47 11.16
N ASN A 385 -7.27 -17.40 11.84
CA ASN A 385 -7.23 -18.83 11.50
C ASN A 385 -6.99 -19.12 10.00
N GLY A 386 -5.93 -18.55 9.41
CA GLY A 386 -5.56 -18.76 8.00
C GLY A 386 -6.39 -17.98 6.97
N GLY A 387 -7.44 -17.26 7.38
CA GLY A 387 -8.26 -16.43 6.48
C GLY A 387 -8.32 -14.96 6.88
N ILE A 388 -9.02 -14.17 6.07
CA ILE A 388 -9.32 -12.76 6.35
C ILE A 388 -10.83 -12.58 6.50
N ASN A 389 -11.25 -12.01 7.63
CA ASN A 389 -12.61 -11.56 7.83
C ASN A 389 -12.75 -10.10 7.36
N VAL A 390 -13.80 -9.81 6.61
CA VAL A 390 -14.16 -8.46 6.19
C VAL A 390 -15.35 -7.97 7.00
N LEU A 391 -15.17 -6.89 7.75
CA LEU A 391 -16.21 -6.26 8.55
C LEU A 391 -16.50 -4.86 8.02
N CYS A 392 -17.78 -4.51 7.85
CA CYS A 392 -18.17 -3.22 7.26
C CYS A 392 -18.86 -2.30 8.29
N ALA A 393 -18.47 -1.03 8.30
CA ALA A 393 -19.13 0.03 9.06
C ALA A 393 -20.57 0.29 8.55
N PRO A 394 -21.45 0.92 9.35
CA PRO A 394 -21.22 1.45 10.70
C PRO A 394 -21.34 0.40 11.81
N ASP A 395 -21.98 -0.74 11.54
CA ASP A 395 -22.31 -1.75 12.55
C ASP A 395 -21.25 -2.86 12.70
N TRP A 396 -20.19 -2.81 11.90
CA TRP A 396 -19.07 -3.75 11.90
C TRP A 396 -19.53 -5.20 11.73
N VAL A 397 -20.44 -5.40 10.78
CA VAL A 397 -20.98 -6.72 10.46
C VAL A 397 -19.96 -7.48 9.61
N LEU A 398 -19.77 -8.76 9.90
CA LEU A 398 -19.02 -9.67 9.03
C LEU A 398 -19.77 -9.83 7.71
N THR A 399 -19.20 -9.33 6.62
CA THR A 399 -19.83 -9.35 5.29
C THR A 399 -19.19 -10.32 4.32
N SER A 400 -17.90 -10.63 4.50
CA SER A 400 -17.15 -11.54 3.64
C SER A 400 -16.04 -12.27 4.42
N GLN A 401 -15.66 -13.45 3.92
CA GLN A 401 -14.53 -14.22 4.42
C GLN A 401 -13.66 -14.67 3.24
N LEU A 402 -12.39 -14.30 3.28
CA LEU A 402 -11.39 -14.70 2.30
C LEU A 402 -10.66 -15.92 2.86
N HIS A 403 -10.94 -17.09 2.31
CA HIS A 403 -10.39 -18.35 2.81
C HIS A 403 -8.96 -18.58 2.33
N ASP A 404 -8.16 -19.20 3.20
CA ASP A 404 -6.79 -19.65 2.91
C ASP A 404 -6.70 -20.47 1.62
N LYS A 405 -5.59 -20.30 0.91
CA LYS A 405 -5.22 -21.12 -0.26
C LYS A 405 -4.02 -22.05 0.01
N GLY A 406 -3.64 -22.23 1.28
CA GLY A 406 -2.62 -23.17 1.73
C GLY A 406 -1.28 -22.51 2.04
N GLY A 407 -1.32 -21.30 2.60
CA GLY A 407 -0.12 -20.54 3.00
C GLY A 407 0.24 -20.63 4.49
N GLY A 408 -0.60 -21.24 5.33
CA GLY A 408 -0.32 -21.38 6.76
C GLY A 408 -0.73 -20.15 7.56
N GLY A 409 0.04 -19.82 8.60
CA GLY A 409 -0.25 -18.68 9.46
C GLY A 409 -0.02 -17.33 8.76
N ILE A 410 -0.88 -16.34 8.99
CA ILE A 410 -0.74 -14.99 8.40
C ILE A 410 0.18 -14.13 9.27
N SER A 411 1.33 -13.71 8.76
CA SER A 411 2.30 -12.85 9.46
C SER A 411 1.93 -11.37 9.41
N ASP A 412 1.45 -10.87 8.27
CA ASP A 412 1.15 -9.47 8.06
C ASP A 412 0.15 -9.25 6.91
N ILE A 413 -0.57 -8.13 6.92
CA ILE A 413 -1.51 -7.77 5.85
C ILE A 413 -1.37 -6.29 5.48
N ALA A 414 -1.54 -5.97 4.20
CA ALA A 414 -1.50 -4.60 3.71
C ALA A 414 -2.55 -4.35 2.63
N VAL A 415 -3.14 -3.17 2.66
CA VAL A 415 -4.10 -2.70 1.65
C VAL A 415 -3.47 -1.58 0.84
N GLY A 416 -3.60 -1.63 -0.48
CA GLY A 416 -3.14 -0.59 -1.39
C GLY A 416 -3.89 -0.63 -2.71
N GLY A 417 -4.41 0.51 -3.13
CA GLY A 417 -5.25 0.61 -4.32
C GLY A 417 -6.51 -0.27 -4.24
N ASP A 418 -6.64 -1.18 -5.19
CA ASP A 418 -7.73 -2.16 -5.33
C ASP A 418 -7.35 -3.55 -4.79
N ARG A 419 -6.25 -3.65 -4.04
CA ARG A 419 -5.67 -4.92 -3.60
C ARG A 419 -5.49 -5.02 -2.09
N LEU A 420 -5.63 -6.25 -1.62
CA LEU A 420 -5.23 -6.71 -0.30
C LEU A 420 -4.11 -7.74 -0.48
N PHE A 421 -3.00 -7.49 0.21
CA PHE A 421 -1.86 -8.39 0.27
C PHE A 421 -1.85 -9.12 1.62
N VAL A 422 -1.69 -10.43 1.58
CA VAL A 422 -1.65 -11.29 2.77
C VAL A 422 -0.33 -12.03 2.78
N LEU A 423 0.56 -11.65 3.70
CA LEU A 423 1.83 -12.32 3.89
C LEU A 423 1.65 -13.50 4.84
N HIS A 424 2.19 -14.64 4.45
CA HIS A 424 2.16 -15.85 5.22
C HIS A 424 3.50 -16.13 5.90
N ASN A 425 3.49 -16.96 6.94
CA ASN A 425 4.69 -17.43 7.63
C ASN A 425 5.51 -18.43 6.79
N ASP A 426 4.88 -19.15 5.86
CA ASP A 426 5.53 -20.25 5.15
C ASP A 426 6.38 -19.77 3.95
N GLU A 427 7.65 -20.19 3.90
CA GLU A 427 8.65 -20.06 2.81
C GLU A 427 8.42 -18.89 1.81
N ASN A 428 8.21 -17.69 2.35
CA ASN A 428 8.06 -16.43 1.61
C ASN A 428 6.90 -16.39 0.64
N LEU A 429 5.73 -16.86 1.05
CA LEU A 429 4.50 -16.75 0.29
C LEU A 429 3.70 -15.51 0.68
N PHE A 430 3.19 -14.77 -0.30
CA PHE A 430 2.08 -13.86 -0.08
C PHE A 430 0.98 -14.03 -1.13
N ASP A 431 -0.26 -13.87 -0.70
CA ASP A 431 -1.42 -13.84 -1.58
C ASP A 431 -1.81 -12.41 -1.95
N VAL A 432 -2.32 -12.27 -3.17
CA VAL A 432 -2.88 -11.04 -3.72
C VAL A 432 -4.37 -11.26 -3.93
N TRP A 433 -5.18 -10.50 -3.21
CA TRP A 433 -6.61 -10.41 -3.41
C TRP A 433 -6.92 -9.09 -4.11
N GLN A 434 -7.75 -9.13 -5.14
CA GLN A 434 -8.04 -7.96 -5.96
C GLN A 434 -9.55 -7.80 -6.11
N THR A 435 -10.05 -6.56 -6.04
CA THR A 435 -11.42 -6.26 -6.46
C THR A 435 -11.48 -6.29 -7.99
N PRO A 436 -12.26 -7.19 -8.59
CA PRO A 436 -12.39 -7.25 -10.04
C PRO A 436 -13.00 -5.94 -10.55
N MET A 437 -12.53 -5.51 -11.73
CA MET A 437 -13.18 -4.45 -12.50
C MET A 437 -14.67 -4.77 -12.59
N ALA A 438 -15.53 -3.75 -12.48
CA ALA A 438 -16.94 -3.95 -12.75
C ALA A 438 -17.06 -4.44 -14.20
N ASN A 439 -17.26 -5.76 -14.38
CA ASN A 439 -17.79 -6.27 -15.61
C ASN A 439 -19.13 -5.57 -15.76
N ILE A 440 -19.21 -4.60 -16.67
CA ILE A 440 -20.50 -4.20 -17.24
C ILE A 440 -20.96 -5.44 -17.99
N VAL A 441 -21.57 -6.39 -17.27
CA VAL A 441 -22.26 -7.52 -17.87
C VAL A 441 -23.37 -6.89 -18.71
N ASN A 442 -23.15 -6.97 -20.02
CA ASN A 442 -24.13 -6.93 -21.09
C ASN A 442 -25.57 -6.83 -20.58
N GLY A 443 -26.14 -5.63 -20.65
CA GLY A 443 -27.58 -5.46 -20.71
C GLY A 443 -28.10 -5.91 -22.06
N TRP A 444 -27.97 -7.21 -22.38
CA TRP A 444 -28.71 -7.92 -23.41
C TRP A 444 -28.75 -9.39 -23.01
N SER A 445 -29.77 -9.78 -22.24
CA SER A 445 -30.18 -11.18 -22.16
C SER A 445 -30.48 -11.67 -23.57
N GLN A 446 -29.78 -12.70 -24.00
CA GLN A 446 -29.91 -13.34 -25.30
C GLN A 446 -31.17 -14.22 -25.38
N ASP A 447 -32.29 -13.76 -24.79
CA ASP A 447 -33.57 -14.47 -24.72
C ASP A 447 -34.76 -13.69 -25.36
N GLU A 448 -34.54 -12.50 -25.92
CA GLU A 448 -35.61 -11.72 -26.61
C GLU A 448 -35.46 -11.67 -28.15
N TYR A 449 -34.91 -12.72 -28.78
CA TYR A 449 -34.87 -12.82 -30.26
C TYR A 449 -35.82 -13.87 -30.87
N TYR A 450 -36.73 -14.43 -30.08
CA TYR A 450 -37.84 -15.24 -30.58
C TYR A 450 -39.14 -14.83 -29.92
N GLN A 451 -39.64 -13.62 -30.17
CA GLN A 451 -41.07 -13.31 -30.33
C GLN A 451 -41.18 -11.88 -30.87
N HIS A 452 -41.20 -11.74 -32.20
CA HIS A 452 -42.15 -10.92 -32.96
C HIS A 452 -41.88 -11.01 -34.47
#